data_AF-Q8GXT6-F1
#
_entry.id   AF-Q8GXT6-F1
#
_cell.length_a   1.000
_cell.length_b   1.000
_cell.length_c   1.000
_cell.angle_alpha   90.00
_cell.angle_beta   90.00
_cell.angle_gamma   90.00
#
_symmetry.space_group_name_H-M   'P 1'
#
loop_
_entity.id
_entity.type
_entity.pdbx_description
1 polymer ?
#
loop_
_entity_poly.entity_id
_entity_poly.type
_entity_poly.pdbx_seq_one_letter_code
_entity_poly.pdbx_strand_id
1 'polypeptide(L)'
;MRNVSKYNDPFVDERLMQWRNGKMKEPQDFLDMFIMAKDTNGKPTLSEEEIKAQVTELMLATVDNPSNAAEWAMAEMINEPSIMQKAVEEIDRVVGRHRFVLESDLPSLTYVKACVKRHFGYIRWRHSTSLTCPLLMLWWMVTSSPREATCLLVVWGSGETLMCGTSRLNLTLRDI
;
A
#
# COMPACT_ATOMS: atom_id res chain seq x y z
N MET A 1 -1.68 16.35 11.73
CA MET A 1 -2.70 16.38 10.65
C MET A 1 -3.12 17.78 10.20
N ARG A 2 -3.14 18.84 11.03
CA ARG A 2 -3.52 20.21 10.61
C ARG A 2 -2.78 20.77 9.37
N ASN A 3 -1.55 20.33 9.13
CA ASN A 3 -0.79 20.76 7.95
C ASN A 3 -1.28 20.10 6.66
N VAL A 4 -1.77 18.86 6.72
CA VAL A 4 -2.24 18.11 5.55
C VAL A 4 -3.60 18.63 5.10
N SER A 5 -4.51 18.86 6.05
CA SER A 5 -5.84 19.43 5.77
C SER A 5 -5.76 20.81 5.11
N LYS A 6 -4.75 21.62 5.46
CA LYS A 6 -4.50 22.92 4.81
C LYS A 6 -4.32 22.82 3.29
N TYR A 7 -3.74 21.74 2.78
CA TYR A 7 -3.50 21.55 1.35
C TYR A 7 -4.58 20.70 0.68
N ASN A 8 -5.09 19.69 1.37
CA ASN A 8 -6.09 18.77 0.81
C ASN A 8 -7.49 19.38 0.77
N ASP A 9 -7.91 20.07 1.83
CA ASP A 9 -9.29 20.55 1.96
C ASP A 9 -9.67 21.53 0.84
N PRO A 10 -8.82 22.52 0.45
CA PRO A 10 -9.15 23.41 -0.66
C PRO A 10 -9.36 22.69 -1.99
N PHE A 11 -8.59 21.63 -2.25
CA PHE A 11 -8.74 20.82 -3.46
C PHE A 11 -10.07 20.06 -3.47
N VAL A 12 -10.43 19.45 -2.32
CA VAL A 12 -11.72 18.76 -2.15
C VAL A 12 -12.89 19.73 -2.26
N ASP A 13 -12.78 20.90 -1.63
CA ASP A 13 -13.80 21.95 -1.66
C ASP A 13 -14.04 22.48 -3.07
N GLU A 14 -12.97 22.71 -3.84
CA GLU A 14 -13.08 23.12 -5.23
C GLU A 14 -13.81 22.06 -6.06
N ARG A 15 -13.48 20.78 -5.89
CA ARG A 15 -14.14 19.69 -6.62
C ARG A 15 -15.63 19.57 -6.26
N LEU A 16 -15.96 19.70 -4.97
CA LEU A 16 -17.35 19.74 -4.50
C LEU A 16 -18.14 20.88 -5.15
N MET A 17 -17.54 22.07 -5.26
CA MET A 17 -18.17 23.21 -5.96
C MET A 17 -18.37 22.94 -7.46
N GLN A 18 -17.43 22.27 -8.13
CA GLN A 18 -17.57 21.92 -9.54
C GLN A 18 -18.75 20.97 -9.78
N TRP A 19 -18.97 20.00 -8.88
CA TRP A 19 -20.14 19.11 -8.90
C TRP A 19 -21.44 19.85 -8.62
N ARG A 20 -21.47 20.73 -7.61
CA ARG A 20 -22.64 21.57 -7.28
C ARG A 20 -23.06 22.48 -8.42
N ASN A 21 -22.09 23.04 -9.14
CA ASN A 21 -22.32 23.92 -10.27
C ASN A 21 -22.62 23.17 -11.58
N GLY A 22 -22.69 21.84 -11.57
CA GLY A 22 -22.96 21.02 -12.75
C GLY A 22 -21.87 21.08 -13.82
N LYS A 23 -20.65 21.52 -13.47
CA LYS A 23 -19.50 21.53 -14.39
C LYS A 23 -19.01 20.10 -14.67
N MET A 24 -19.09 19.23 -13.67
CA MET A 24 -18.78 17.81 -13.76
C MET A 24 -20.06 17.02 -14.05
N LYS A 25 -19.98 16.07 -14.98
CA LYS A 25 -21.12 15.21 -15.39
C LYS A 25 -20.85 13.74 -15.12
N GLU A 26 -19.59 13.33 -15.16
CA GLU A 26 -19.17 11.95 -14.99
C GLU A 26 -17.97 11.91 -14.02
N PRO A 27 -17.89 10.86 -13.18
CA PRO A 27 -16.78 10.69 -12.26
C PRO A 27 -15.50 10.35 -13.02
N GLN A 28 -14.40 11.05 -12.70
CA GLN A 28 -13.10 10.81 -13.33
C GLN A 28 -12.12 10.11 -12.39
N ASP A 29 -12.27 10.31 -11.09
CA ASP A 29 -11.34 9.79 -10.08
C ASP A 29 -12.06 9.32 -8.80
N PHE A 30 -11.28 8.80 -7.84
CA PHE A 30 -11.82 8.31 -6.57
C PHE A 30 -12.52 9.40 -5.73
N LEU A 31 -12.09 10.67 -5.83
CA LEU A 31 -12.74 11.76 -5.12
C LEU A 31 -14.15 11.99 -5.67
N ASP A 32 -14.30 11.98 -6.99
CA ASP A 32 -15.62 12.06 -7.62
C ASP A 32 -16.52 10.88 -7.23
N MET A 33 -15.95 9.68 -7.13
CA MET A 33 -16.70 8.50 -6.67
C MET A 33 -17.19 8.65 -5.23
N PHE A 34 -16.40 9.25 -4.33
CA PHE A 34 -16.83 9.56 -2.97
C PHE A 34 -17.94 10.62 -2.94
N ILE A 35 -17.85 11.64 -3.78
CA ILE A 35 -18.88 12.69 -3.89
C ILE A 35 -20.20 12.14 -4.45
N MET A 36 -20.13 11.24 -5.43
CA MET A 36 -21.29 10.64 -6.07
C MET A 36 -21.89 9.47 -5.31
N ALA A 37 -21.21 8.94 -4.29
CA ALA A 37 -21.68 7.82 -3.50
C ALA A 37 -23.02 8.14 -2.84
N LYS A 38 -24.03 7.32 -3.12
CA LYS A 38 -25.38 7.45 -2.57
C LYS A 38 -25.79 6.20 -1.80
N ASP A 39 -26.57 6.39 -0.74
CA ASP A 39 -27.18 5.32 0.03
C ASP A 39 -28.36 4.69 -0.73
N THR A 40 -28.98 3.67 -0.13
CA THR A 40 -30.18 3.01 -0.68
C THR A 40 -31.39 3.94 -0.83
N ASN A 41 -31.38 5.10 -0.16
CA ASN A 41 -32.42 6.12 -0.23
C ASN A 41 -32.09 7.25 -1.21
N GLY A 42 -30.97 7.16 -1.94
CA GLY A 42 -30.52 8.16 -2.90
C GLY A 42 -29.90 9.42 -2.28
N LYS A 43 -29.62 9.43 -0.97
CA LYS A 43 -28.92 10.51 -0.26
C LYS A 43 -27.40 10.31 -0.35
N PRO A 44 -26.59 11.38 -0.29
CA PRO A 44 -25.13 11.24 -0.20
C PRO A 44 -24.74 10.33 0.96
N THR A 45 -23.89 9.34 0.70
CA THR A 45 -23.40 8.39 1.71
C THR A 45 -22.43 9.05 2.68
N LEU A 46 -21.67 10.04 2.20
CA LEU A 46 -20.60 10.70 2.94
C LEU A 46 -20.89 12.20 3.04
N SER A 47 -20.63 12.77 4.21
CA SER A 47 -20.57 14.21 4.42
C SER A 47 -19.28 14.80 3.84
N GLU A 48 -19.25 16.12 3.63
CA GLU A 48 -18.05 16.81 3.12
C GLU A 48 -16.82 16.61 4.04
N GLU A 49 -17.04 16.55 5.35
CA GLU A 49 -15.99 16.28 6.34
C GLU A 49 -15.47 14.85 6.24
N GLU A 50 -16.36 13.87 6.06
CA GLU A 50 -15.98 12.47 5.85
C GLU A 50 -15.23 12.28 4.52
N ILE A 51 -15.63 12.97 3.46
CA ILE A 51 -14.91 12.93 2.17
C ILE A 51 -13.47 13.45 2.35
N LYS A 52 -13.29 14.58 3.04
CA LYS A 52 -11.95 15.14 3.34
C LYS A 52 -11.11 14.18 4.19
N ALA A 53 -11.74 13.52 5.17
CA ALA A 53 -11.09 12.52 6.00
C ALA A 53 -10.64 11.30 5.17
N GLN A 54 -11.52 10.77 4.30
CA GLN A 54 -11.23 9.63 3.43
C GLN A 54 -10.09 9.92 2.43
N VAL A 55 -10.09 11.12 1.83
CA VAL A 55 -8.99 11.55 0.94
C VAL A 55 -7.66 11.59 1.71
N THR A 56 -7.67 12.10 2.94
CA THR A 56 -6.47 12.15 3.78
C THR A 56 -5.99 10.76 4.17
N GLU A 57 -6.91 9.86 4.54
CA GLU A 57 -6.60 8.46 4.87
C GLU A 57 -5.99 7.74 3.66
N LEU A 58 -6.57 7.92 2.48
CA LEU A 58 -6.06 7.35 1.24
C LEU A 58 -4.63 7.84 0.93
N MET A 59 -4.36 9.13 1.07
CA MET A 59 -3.00 9.66 0.85
C MET A 59 -1.99 9.07 1.84
N LEU A 60 -2.34 8.97 3.13
CA LEU A 60 -1.45 8.40 4.14
C LEU A 60 -1.17 6.92 3.88
N ALA A 61 -2.19 6.15 3.52
CA ALA A 61 -2.04 4.72 3.24
C ALA A 61 -1.25 4.43 1.95
N THR A 62 -1.29 5.32 0.97
CA THR A 62 -0.74 5.10 -0.37
C THR A 62 0.68 5.62 -0.56
N VAL A 63 1.18 6.56 0.23
CA VAL A 63 2.52 7.13 -0.01
C VAL A 63 3.63 6.29 0.63
N ASP A 64 3.50 5.96 1.91
CA ASP A 64 4.60 5.34 2.67
C ASP A 64 4.82 3.86 2.28
N ASN A 65 3.74 3.12 2.02
CA ASN A 65 3.78 1.68 1.78
C ASN A 65 4.50 1.28 0.47
N PRO A 66 4.11 1.79 -0.72
CA PRO A 66 4.75 1.38 -1.97
C PRO A 66 6.16 1.97 -2.12
N SER A 67 6.44 3.13 -1.55
CA SER A 67 7.78 3.75 -1.58
C SER A 67 8.79 2.88 -0.85
N ASN A 68 8.44 2.45 0.38
CA ASN A 68 9.26 1.51 1.14
C ASN A 68 9.39 0.17 0.40
N ALA A 69 8.33 -0.31 -0.26
CA ALA A 69 8.38 -1.52 -1.05
C ALA A 69 9.34 -1.44 -2.24
N ALA A 70 9.35 -0.32 -2.94
CA ALA A 70 10.27 -0.09 -4.03
C ALA A 70 11.72 0.01 -3.53
N GLU A 71 11.96 0.73 -2.42
CA GLU A 71 13.30 0.90 -1.84
C GLU A 71 13.91 -0.46 -1.46
N TRP A 72 13.19 -1.28 -0.70
CA TRP A 72 13.69 -2.61 -0.31
C TRP A 72 13.85 -3.55 -1.50
N ALA A 73 12.93 -3.51 -2.46
CA ALA A 73 13.06 -4.31 -3.68
C ALA A 73 14.33 -3.96 -4.45
N MET A 74 14.61 -2.66 -4.60
CA MET A 74 15.84 -2.20 -5.26
C MET A 74 17.08 -2.60 -4.45
N ALA A 75 17.07 -2.42 -3.13
CA ALA A 75 18.19 -2.79 -2.27
C ALA A 75 18.52 -4.30 -2.35
N GLU A 76 17.51 -5.18 -2.33
CA GLU A 76 17.71 -6.64 -2.46
C GLU A 76 18.19 -7.02 -3.87
N MET A 77 17.64 -6.41 -4.92
CA MET A 77 18.08 -6.66 -6.30
C MET A 77 19.52 -6.19 -6.55
N ILE A 78 19.94 -5.07 -5.93
CA ILE A 78 21.33 -4.58 -6.02
C ILE A 78 22.30 -5.54 -5.30
N ASN A 79 21.87 -6.13 -4.18
CA ASN A 79 22.67 -7.07 -3.41
C ASN A 79 22.91 -8.40 -4.12
N GLU A 80 22.02 -8.81 -5.04
CA GLU A 80 22.25 -9.99 -5.88
C GLU A 80 22.09 -9.68 -7.38
N PRO A 81 23.21 -9.35 -8.07
CA PRO A 81 23.21 -8.85 -9.45
C PRO A 81 22.57 -9.78 -10.48
N SER A 82 22.54 -11.09 -10.22
CA SER A 82 21.93 -12.08 -11.13
C SER A 82 20.43 -11.85 -11.32
N ILE A 83 19.74 -11.36 -10.29
CA ILE A 83 18.30 -11.08 -10.34
C ILE A 83 18.03 -9.75 -11.01
N MET A 84 18.83 -8.74 -10.68
CA MET A 84 18.74 -7.45 -11.36
C MET A 84 18.98 -7.61 -12.86
N GLN A 85 19.95 -8.44 -13.25
CA GLN A 85 20.21 -8.74 -14.66
C GLN A 85 19.01 -9.40 -15.35
N LYS A 86 18.43 -10.45 -14.76
CA LYS A 86 17.22 -11.11 -15.30
C LYS A 86 16.03 -10.14 -15.46
N ALA A 87 15.85 -9.24 -14.49
CA ALA A 87 14.80 -8.22 -14.56
C ALA A 87 15.02 -7.23 -15.70
N VAL A 88 16.26 -6.77 -15.89
CA VAL A 88 16.63 -5.88 -17.01
C VAL A 88 16.48 -6.59 -18.35
N GLU A 89 16.90 -7.85 -18.46
CA GLU A 89 16.73 -8.66 -19.67
C GLU A 89 15.26 -8.84 -20.04
N GLU A 90 14.37 -9.06 -19.06
CA GLU A 90 12.93 -9.12 -19.31
C GLU A 90 12.39 -7.79 -19.85
N ILE A 91 12.77 -6.67 -19.24
CA ILE A 91 12.33 -5.33 -19.66
C ILE A 91 12.83 -5.04 -21.07
N ASP A 92 14.11 -5.30 -21.35
CA ASP A 92 14.71 -5.11 -22.68
C ASP A 92 14.00 -5.96 -23.74
N ARG A 93 13.60 -7.18 -23.40
CA ARG A 93 12.88 -8.08 -24.30
C ARG A 93 11.45 -7.64 -24.58
N VAL A 94 10.72 -7.16 -23.57
CA VAL A 94 9.28 -6.84 -23.68
C VAL A 94 9.06 -5.42 -24.18
N VAL A 95 9.82 -4.46 -23.64
CA VAL A 95 9.62 -3.02 -23.86
C VAL A 95 10.62 -2.47 -24.89
N GLY A 96 11.84 -3.00 -24.88
CA GLY A 96 12.96 -2.45 -25.64
C GLY A 96 13.62 -1.25 -24.94
N ARG A 97 14.69 -0.71 -25.53
CA ARG A 97 15.50 0.37 -24.94
C ARG A 97 15.13 1.78 -25.37
N HIS A 98 14.12 1.92 -26.25
CA HIS A 98 13.78 3.19 -26.91
C HIS A 98 12.59 3.92 -26.28
N ARG A 99 11.92 3.31 -25.31
CA ARG A 99 10.74 3.87 -24.65
C ARG A 99 10.68 3.49 -23.17
N PHE A 100 9.91 4.24 -22.40
CA PHE A 100 9.60 3.89 -21.02
C PHE A 100 8.56 2.75 -20.94
N VAL A 101 8.56 2.06 -19.81
CA VAL A 101 7.57 1.03 -19.47
C VAL A 101 6.20 1.69 -19.32
N LEU A 102 5.18 1.11 -19.96
CA LEU A 102 3.79 1.54 -19.83
C LEU A 102 2.99 0.50 -19.03
N GLU A 103 1.86 0.92 -18.47
CA GLU A 103 0.96 0.02 -17.72
C GLU A 103 0.48 -1.18 -18.56
N SER A 104 0.35 -0.99 -19.88
CA SER A 104 -0.01 -2.05 -20.84
C SER A 104 1.04 -3.15 -20.96
N ASP A 105 2.29 -2.91 -20.56
CA ASP A 105 3.38 -3.90 -20.62
C ASP A 105 3.43 -4.79 -19.37
N LEU A 106 2.80 -4.35 -18.27
CA LEU A 106 2.80 -5.07 -16.99
C LEU A 106 2.29 -6.52 -17.07
N PRO A 107 1.32 -6.90 -17.92
CA PRO A 107 0.93 -8.29 -18.11
C PRO A 107 2.09 -9.18 -18.58
N SER A 108 2.97 -8.65 -19.43
CA SER A 108 4.09 -9.38 -20.05
C SER A 108 5.36 -9.40 -19.19
N LEU A 109 5.48 -8.49 -18.21
CA LEU A 109 6.59 -8.43 -17.26
C LEU A 109 6.36 -9.40 -16.09
N THR A 110 6.59 -10.69 -16.30
CA THR A 110 6.28 -11.75 -15.33
C THR A 110 7.32 -11.81 -14.21
N TYR A 111 8.60 -11.71 -14.57
CA TYR A 111 9.72 -11.75 -13.63
C TYR A 111 9.74 -10.52 -12.73
N VAL A 112 9.66 -9.32 -13.31
CA VAL A 112 9.62 -8.06 -12.55
C VAL A 112 8.42 -8.05 -11.57
N LYS A 113 7.26 -8.55 -12.01
CA LYS A 113 6.08 -8.70 -11.15
C LYS A 113 6.29 -9.70 -10.01
N ALA A 114 6.98 -10.81 -10.28
CA ALA A 114 7.34 -11.78 -9.25
C ALA A 114 8.30 -11.17 -8.22
N CYS A 115 9.29 -10.38 -8.66
CA CYS A 115 10.16 -9.60 -7.78
C CYS A 115 9.34 -8.66 -6.91
N VAL A 116 8.51 -7.78 -7.48
CA VAL A 116 7.70 -6.83 -6.68
C VAL A 116 6.78 -7.54 -5.70
N LYS A 117 6.06 -8.58 -6.14
CA LYS A 117 5.13 -9.35 -5.30
C LYS A 117 5.81 -9.97 -4.08
N ARG A 118 7.02 -10.50 -4.27
CA ARG A 118 7.82 -11.08 -3.20
C ARG A 118 8.22 -10.05 -2.17
N HIS A 119 8.72 -8.88 -2.58
CA HIS A 119 9.14 -7.85 -1.63
C HIS A 119 7.95 -7.19 -0.90
N PHE A 120 6.82 -7.00 -1.59
CA PHE A 120 5.59 -6.55 -0.92
C PHE A 120 5.10 -7.57 0.12
N GLY A 121 5.18 -8.86 -0.20
CA GLY A 121 4.93 -9.93 0.78
C GLY A 121 5.92 -9.90 1.94
N TYR A 122 7.22 -9.78 1.65
CA TYR A 122 8.29 -9.75 2.65
C TYR A 122 8.17 -8.54 3.61
N ILE A 123 7.84 -7.36 3.09
CA ILE A 123 7.59 -6.16 3.91
C ILE A 123 6.34 -6.32 4.76
N ARG A 124 5.27 -6.93 4.23
CA ARG A 124 4.10 -7.27 5.06
C ARG A 124 4.46 -8.18 6.23
N TRP A 125 5.43 -9.08 6.05
CA TRP A 125 5.94 -9.93 7.14
C TRP A 125 6.92 -9.20 8.07
N ARG A 126 7.80 -8.34 7.55
CA ARG A 126 8.87 -7.69 8.32
C ARG A 126 8.43 -6.40 9.02
N HIS A 127 7.44 -5.69 8.47
CA HIS A 127 6.82 -4.47 9.00
C HIS A 127 5.37 -4.71 9.41
N SER A 128 5.08 -5.85 10.04
CA SER A 128 3.72 -6.16 10.53
C SER A 128 3.23 -5.23 11.67
N THR A 129 3.83 -4.05 11.85
CA THR A 129 3.43 -3.04 12.82
C THR A 129 3.48 -1.65 12.20
N SER A 130 2.32 -1.10 11.84
CA SER A 130 1.96 0.24 12.30
C SER A 130 0.48 0.56 12.19
N LEU A 131 -0.27 0.07 11.19
CA LEU A 131 -1.67 0.49 11.03
C LEU A 131 -2.72 -0.63 11.05
N THR A 132 -2.36 -1.89 10.77
CA THR A 132 -3.29 -3.03 10.87
C THR A 132 -3.31 -3.70 12.26
N CYS A 133 -2.40 -3.31 13.16
CA CYS A 133 -2.27 -3.90 14.49
C CYS A 133 -3.41 -3.62 15.47
N PRO A 134 -4.09 -2.45 15.49
CA PRO A 134 -5.05 -2.18 16.57
C PRO A 134 -6.25 -3.12 16.56
N LEU A 135 -6.80 -3.44 15.38
CA LEU A 135 -8.02 -4.24 15.27
C LEU A 135 -7.79 -5.74 15.56
N LEU A 136 -6.64 -6.29 15.16
CA LEU A 136 -6.26 -7.66 15.51
C LEU A 136 -5.89 -7.79 17.00
N MET A 137 -5.25 -6.77 17.59
CA MET A 137 -4.99 -6.71 19.04
C MET A 137 -6.28 -6.63 19.85
N LEU A 138 -7.24 -5.80 19.44
CA LEU A 138 -8.54 -5.68 20.12
C LEU A 138 -9.32 -6.99 20.08
N TRP A 139 -9.33 -7.67 18.93
CA TRP A 139 -9.99 -8.97 18.82
C TRP A 139 -9.32 -10.01 19.73
N TRP A 140 -7.98 -10.08 19.75
CA TRP A 140 -7.24 -10.98 20.62
C TRP A 140 -7.40 -10.64 22.11
N MET A 141 -7.43 -9.36 22.50
CA MET A 141 -7.68 -8.92 23.88
C MET A 141 -9.10 -9.30 24.35
N VAL A 142 -10.09 -9.29 23.45
CA VAL A 142 -11.48 -9.67 23.79
C VAL A 142 -11.64 -11.19 23.90
N THR A 143 -10.85 -11.98 23.16
CA THR A 143 -10.97 -13.45 23.14
C THR A 143 -10.03 -14.19 24.09
N SER A 144 -8.95 -13.55 24.57
CA SER A 144 -7.90 -14.23 25.34
C SER A 144 -8.05 -14.02 26.85
N SER A 145 -8.08 -15.13 27.59
CA SER A 145 -8.18 -15.20 29.05
C SER A 145 -6.98 -14.49 29.72
N PRO A 146 -7.17 -13.78 30.86
CA PRO A 146 -6.17 -12.86 31.45
C PRO A 146 -4.82 -13.46 31.89
N ARG A 147 -4.60 -14.76 31.69
CA ARG A 147 -3.32 -15.43 32.01
C ARG A 147 -2.29 -15.39 30.88
N GLU A 148 -2.67 -15.02 29.66
CA GLU A 148 -1.76 -15.00 28.49
C GLU A 148 -1.30 -13.59 28.08
N ALA A 149 -1.82 -12.53 28.72
CA ALA A 149 -1.59 -11.13 28.33
C ALA A 149 -0.16 -10.59 28.60
N THR A 150 0.71 -11.35 29.29
CA THR A 150 2.04 -10.85 29.72
C THR A 150 3.13 -11.00 28.64
N CYS A 151 2.87 -11.70 27.54
CA CYS A 151 3.88 -11.95 26.49
C CYS A 151 3.64 -11.11 25.24
N LEU A 152 3.74 -9.78 25.30
CA LEU A 152 3.88 -8.96 24.07
C LEU A 152 4.45 -7.55 24.30
N LEU A 153 5.29 -7.39 25.31
CA LEU A 153 5.98 -6.13 25.62
C LEU A 153 7.51 -6.25 25.55
N VAL A 154 8.05 -7.06 24.62
CA VAL A 154 9.48 -7.01 24.26
C VAL A 154 9.67 -7.42 22.80
N VAL A 155 9.37 -6.54 21.84
CA VAL A 155 10.01 -6.59 20.52
C VAL A 155 10.12 -5.16 20.02
N TRP A 156 11.03 -4.37 20.58
CA TRP A 156 11.49 -3.11 19.97
C TRP A 156 12.75 -2.62 20.71
N GLY A 157 13.77 -3.49 20.80
CA GLY A 157 14.96 -3.19 21.59
C GLY A 157 16.25 -3.91 21.22
N SER A 158 16.24 -4.79 20.23
CA SER A 158 17.46 -5.48 19.78
C SER A 158 17.35 -5.74 18.29
N GLY A 159 18.30 -5.18 17.54
CA GLY A 159 18.47 -5.40 16.10
C GLY A 159 18.93 -6.81 15.77
N GLU A 160 18.26 -7.83 16.32
CA GLU A 160 18.51 -9.24 16.03
C GLU A 160 17.18 -9.97 15.84
N THR A 161 17.05 -10.52 14.64
CA THR A 161 15.95 -11.35 14.15
C THR A 161 15.71 -12.54 15.09
N LEU A 162 14.56 -12.58 15.76
CA LEU A 162 14.04 -13.83 16.32
C LEU A 162 13.01 -14.42 15.37
N MET A 163 13.51 -15.37 14.57
CA MET A 163 12.75 -16.32 13.78
C MET A 163 11.86 -17.16 14.71
N CYS A 164 10.55 -16.94 14.69
CA CYS A 164 9.60 -17.93 15.19
C CYS A 164 9.33 -18.92 14.04
N GLY A 165 9.82 -20.15 14.20
CA GLY A 165 9.87 -21.14 13.15
C GLY A 165 8.50 -21.62 12.68
N THR A 166 8.27 -21.47 11.37
CA THR A 166 7.64 -22.53 10.57
C THR A 166 8.53 -22.73 9.34
N SER A 167 9.13 -23.92 9.27
CA SER A 167 9.57 -24.63 8.08
C SER A 167 9.96 -23.79 6.85
N ARG A 168 11.26 -23.44 6.79
CA ARG A 168 12.06 -23.43 5.55
C ARG A 168 11.33 -22.92 4.29
N LEU A 169 11.16 -21.61 4.19
CA LEU A 169 11.18 -20.92 2.90
C LEU A 169 12.39 -19.99 2.87
N ASN A 170 13.59 -20.59 2.83
CA ASN A 170 14.72 -20.03 2.09
C ASN A 170 14.36 -20.09 0.60
N LEU A 171 13.23 -19.49 0.21
CA LEU A 171 13.06 -19.13 -1.18
C LEU A 171 13.95 -17.92 -1.32
N THR A 172 15.14 -18.07 -1.88
CA THR A 172 15.92 -16.92 -2.33
C THR A 172 15.33 -16.49 -3.68
N LEU A 173 15.65 -15.30 -4.18
CA LEU A 173 15.24 -14.89 -5.54
C LEU A 173 15.81 -15.83 -6.64
N ARG A 174 16.68 -16.79 -6.27
CA ARG A 174 17.14 -17.91 -7.10
C ARG A 174 16.04 -18.92 -7.43
N ASP A 175 14.96 -18.93 -6.66
CA ASP A 175 13.80 -19.82 -6.83
C ASP A 175 12.69 -19.20 -7.71
N ILE A 176 12.99 -18.06 -8.37
CA ILE A 176 12.20 -17.45 -9.47
C ILE A 176 12.94 -17.67 -10.80
#